data_AF-A0A534ZZA0-F1
#
_entry.id   AF-A0A534ZZA0-F1
#
_cell.length_a   1.000
_cell.length_b   1.000
_cell.length_c   1.000
_cell.angle_alpha   90.00
_cell.angle_beta   90.00
_cell.angle_gamma   90.00
#
_symmetry.space_group_name_H-M   'P 1'
#
loop_
_entity.id
_entity.type
_entity.pdbx_description
1 polymer ?
#
loop_
_entity_poly.entity_id
_entity_poly.type
_entity_poly.pdbx_seq_one_letter_code
_entity_poly.pdbx_strand_id
1 'polypeptide(L)'
;MRRGGIQPAGRMRREPRRGLQHRRRSQDGPVRRRAHQLRLHLRFVRMPVSEARWELSLARSHLRKPRGRRGHTPASRSRRGPMPGDDAFVEDLRAMIDAGRAFGRHPLWLRIAEGRLLRSALGPFAVQFFLQVREFPRAVSALHSSCPDIGERIELAESLYEEETGRISGCDVSHPELFIRFGEGVGVSRDAMVGGVPLPTTAALIDWFERSTKSHPFIEGAAATNLAAEGQVPGAFGPFARALERHYGCTPAQVAFWDVHEQADREHSAIGDHIVVHLASTPALRADVRRAVARSLELWWRFFDGIAAVVDAG
;
A
#
# COMPACT_ATOMS: atom_id res chain seq x y z
N MET A 1 -14.72 -67.91 8.66
CA MET A 1 -15.94 -68.27 9.40
C MET A 1 -15.82 -67.79 10.84
N ARG A 2 -16.59 -66.77 11.24
CA ARG A 2 -17.16 -66.59 12.59
C ARG A 2 -18.24 -65.50 12.47
N ARG A 3 -19.47 -65.91 12.77
CA ARG A 3 -20.70 -65.11 12.81
C ARG A 3 -20.90 -64.57 14.23
N GLY A 4 -21.67 -63.48 14.34
CA GLY A 4 -22.37 -63.05 15.55
C GLY A 4 -22.06 -61.59 15.89
N GLY A 5 -23.00 -60.68 16.06
CA GLY A 5 -24.45 -60.73 16.03
C GLY A 5 -24.96 -59.31 16.32
N ILE A 6 -25.96 -58.87 15.57
CA ILE A 6 -26.62 -57.57 15.73
C ILE A 6 -27.85 -57.78 16.64
N GLN A 7 -28.06 -56.88 17.61
CA GLN A 7 -29.39 -56.60 18.17
C GLN A 7 -29.59 -55.08 18.39
N PRO A 8 -30.82 -54.53 18.22
CA PRO A 8 -31.05 -53.09 18.14
C PRO A 8 -31.90 -52.48 19.28
N ALA A 9 -31.89 -51.14 19.29
CA ALA A 9 -32.93 -50.17 19.68
C ALA A 9 -33.40 -50.07 21.14
N GLY A 10 -33.04 -48.94 21.79
CA GLY A 10 -33.76 -48.34 22.91
C GLY A 10 -34.18 -46.91 22.59
N ARG A 11 -35.47 -46.69 22.30
CA ARG A 11 -36.11 -45.37 22.14
C ARG A 11 -36.24 -44.67 23.50
N MET A 12 -35.65 -43.48 23.68
CA MET A 12 -36.02 -42.57 24.77
C MET A 12 -37.16 -41.66 24.32
N ARG A 13 -38.31 -41.78 24.99
CA ARG A 13 -39.50 -40.95 24.83
C ARG A 13 -39.31 -39.60 25.53
N ARG A 14 -39.72 -38.53 24.86
CA ARG A 14 -39.94 -37.19 25.44
C ARG A 14 -41.33 -37.13 26.06
N GLU A 15 -41.45 -36.51 27.23
CA GLU A 15 -42.69 -35.90 27.71
C GLU A 15 -42.43 -34.57 28.47
N PRO A 16 -43.41 -33.64 28.49
CA PRO A 16 -43.19 -32.23 28.76
C PRO A 16 -43.58 -31.82 30.19
N ARG A 17 -42.94 -30.79 30.75
CA ARG A 17 -43.43 -30.12 31.96
C ARG A 17 -43.79 -28.66 31.72
N ARG A 18 -44.97 -28.35 32.25
CA ARG A 18 -45.83 -27.18 32.08
C ARG A 18 -45.25 -25.91 32.67
N GLY A 19 -45.70 -24.78 32.11
CA GLY A 19 -45.37 -23.42 32.51
C GLY A 19 -45.98 -22.95 33.82
N LEU A 20 -45.51 -21.77 34.24
CA LEU A 20 -46.16 -20.88 35.19
C LEU A 20 -45.87 -19.45 34.74
N GLN A 21 -46.93 -18.71 34.43
CA GLN A 21 -46.90 -17.29 34.09
C GLN A 21 -47.25 -16.42 35.31
N HIS A 22 -46.60 -15.25 35.33
CA HIS A 22 -47.02 -13.96 35.86
C HIS A 22 -47.23 -13.74 37.37
N ARG A 23 -46.49 -12.75 37.91
CA ARG A 23 -47.08 -11.53 38.50
C ARG A 23 -46.11 -10.33 38.44
N ARG A 24 -46.66 -9.19 38.00
CA ARG A 24 -46.06 -7.84 38.00
C ARG A 24 -46.22 -7.16 39.37
N ARG A 25 -45.27 -6.27 39.74
CA ARG A 25 -45.40 -4.93 40.38
C ARG A 25 -43.97 -4.48 40.75
N SER A 26 -43.35 -3.49 40.09
CA SER A 26 -43.51 -2.02 40.21
C SER A 26 -43.24 -1.46 41.62
N GLN A 27 -42.05 -0.90 41.84
CA GLN A 27 -41.84 0.27 42.70
C GLN A 27 -40.72 1.15 42.13
N ASP A 28 -41.09 2.42 41.97
CA ASP A 28 -40.30 3.57 41.53
C ASP A 28 -39.33 4.07 42.60
N GLY A 29 -38.22 4.71 42.19
CA GLY A 29 -37.43 5.60 43.04
C GLY A 29 -36.07 6.00 42.43
N PRO A 30 -35.64 7.27 42.53
CA PRO A 30 -34.95 7.94 41.41
C PRO A 30 -33.44 8.12 41.62
N VAL A 31 -32.63 7.79 40.61
CA VAL A 31 -31.27 8.38 40.48
C VAL A 31 -31.16 9.07 39.12
N ARG A 32 -30.95 10.38 39.22
CA ARG A 32 -30.95 11.36 38.14
C ARG A 32 -29.70 11.23 37.26
N ARG A 33 -29.95 11.29 35.93
CA ARG A 33 -29.32 12.15 34.92
C ARG A 33 -27.78 12.13 34.79
N ARG A 34 -27.28 11.61 33.66
CA ARG A 34 -26.85 12.41 32.50
C ARG A 34 -26.45 11.51 31.33
N ALA A 35 -27.30 11.47 30.31
CA ALA A 35 -26.91 11.12 28.94
C ALA A 35 -26.72 12.43 28.16
N HIS A 36 -25.57 12.59 27.52
CA HIS A 36 -25.33 13.52 26.41
C HIS A 36 -24.43 12.71 25.45
N GLN A 37 -24.98 12.15 24.38
CA GLN A 37 -25.04 12.77 23.05
C GLN A 37 -23.72 13.42 22.61
N LEU A 38 -22.92 12.64 21.86
CA LEU A 38 -22.02 13.16 20.83
C LEU A 38 -22.41 12.48 19.51
N ARG A 39 -23.50 12.99 18.91
CA ARG A 39 -23.76 12.83 17.48
C ARG A 39 -22.96 13.92 16.76
N LEU A 40 -21.77 13.61 16.26
CA LEU A 40 -21.14 14.48 15.27
C LEU A 40 -21.84 14.25 13.93
N HIS A 41 -22.65 15.22 13.55
CA HIS A 41 -23.20 15.35 12.21
C HIS A 41 -22.08 15.83 11.29
N LEU A 42 -21.47 14.94 10.52
CA LEU A 42 -20.80 15.34 9.29
C LEU A 42 -21.87 15.42 8.20
N ARG A 43 -22.36 16.64 7.95
CA ARG A 43 -23.14 16.93 6.75
C ARG A 43 -22.19 16.85 5.56
N PHE A 44 -22.36 15.83 4.74
CA PHE A 44 -21.81 15.76 3.39
C PHE A 44 -22.32 16.95 2.57
N VAL A 45 -21.43 17.86 2.19
CA VAL A 45 -21.65 18.79 1.09
C VAL A 45 -21.02 18.16 -0.14
N ARG A 46 -21.87 17.75 -1.07
CA ARG A 46 -21.50 17.22 -2.39
C ARG A 46 -21.32 18.43 -3.32
N MET A 47 -20.10 18.73 -3.77
CA MET A 47 -19.84 19.74 -4.81
C MET A 47 -18.72 19.27 -5.76
N PRO A 48 -18.76 19.69 -7.04
CA PRO A 48 -18.08 19.00 -8.15
C PRO A 48 -16.61 19.40 -8.33
N VAL A 49 -15.88 18.53 -9.01
CA VAL A 49 -14.45 18.66 -9.35
C VAL A 49 -14.27 19.72 -10.43
N SER A 50 -13.79 20.91 -10.06
CA SER A 50 -13.01 21.79 -10.95
C SER A 50 -12.32 22.88 -10.14
N GLU A 51 -10.99 22.93 -10.26
CA GLU A 51 -10.11 24.04 -9.90
C GLU A 51 -9.96 24.39 -8.41
N ALA A 52 -8.91 23.85 -7.77
CA ALA A 52 -8.39 24.42 -6.52
C ALA A 52 -6.86 24.42 -6.53
N ARG A 53 -6.28 25.60 -6.81
CA ARG A 53 -4.92 25.98 -6.40
C ARG A 53 -4.96 26.29 -4.91
N TRP A 54 -4.07 25.69 -4.12
CA TRP A 54 -3.92 26.02 -2.70
C TRP A 54 -2.54 26.63 -2.43
N GLU A 55 -2.51 27.93 -2.13
CA GLU A 55 -1.39 28.58 -1.45
C GLU A 55 -1.60 28.48 0.07
N LEU A 56 -0.67 27.85 0.78
CA LEU A 56 -0.66 27.80 2.24
C LEU A 56 0.02 29.06 2.80
N SER A 57 -0.80 30.01 3.26
CA SER A 57 -0.35 31.18 4.02
C SER A 57 -0.14 30.83 5.50
N LEU A 58 1.08 31.08 5.99
CA LEU A 58 1.49 30.99 7.38
C LEU A 58 0.74 32.01 8.25
N ALA A 59 -0.07 31.54 9.18
CA ALA A 59 -0.61 32.37 10.26
C ALA A 59 -0.17 31.84 11.63
N ARG A 60 0.93 32.39 12.15
CA ARG A 60 1.24 32.38 13.58
C ARG A 60 0.24 33.28 14.29
N SER A 61 -0.43 32.78 15.33
CA SER A 61 -1.16 33.64 16.26
C SER A 61 -0.93 33.23 17.71
N HIS A 62 -0.85 34.28 18.53
CA HIS A 62 -0.38 34.32 19.91
C HIS A 62 -1.37 33.72 20.90
N LEU A 63 -0.90 32.84 21.80
CA LEU A 63 -1.61 32.49 23.03
C LEU A 63 -0.67 32.54 24.24
N ARG A 64 -1.11 33.29 25.27
CA ARG A 64 -0.45 33.53 26.57
C ARG A 64 -0.30 32.24 27.39
N LYS A 65 0.88 32.05 27.99
CA LYS A 65 1.22 30.94 28.91
C LYS A 65 0.49 31.07 30.26
N PRO A 66 0.01 29.95 30.87
CA PRO A 66 -0.14 29.84 32.32
C PRO A 66 1.17 29.33 32.96
N ARG A 67 1.47 29.86 34.15
CA ARG A 67 2.61 29.48 35.00
C ARG A 67 2.34 28.16 35.74
N GLY A 68 3.36 27.30 35.76
CA GLY A 68 3.65 26.41 36.89
C GLY A 68 3.13 24.97 36.81
N ARG A 69 3.98 24.05 36.34
CA ARG A 69 4.15 22.69 36.93
C ARG A 69 5.46 22.07 36.40
N ARG A 70 6.11 21.32 37.29
CA ARG A 70 7.51 20.83 37.21
C ARG A 70 7.76 20.01 35.94
N GLY A 71 8.86 20.31 35.27
CA GLY A 71 9.25 19.71 33.99
C GLY A 71 9.62 18.23 34.13
N HIS A 72 9.07 17.42 33.23
CA HIS A 72 9.81 16.29 32.66
C HIS A 72 10.43 16.82 31.38
N THR A 73 11.76 16.85 31.34
CA THR A 73 12.52 17.15 30.13
C THR A 73 12.25 16.02 29.14
N PRO A 74 11.70 16.27 27.94
CA PRO A 74 11.76 15.28 26.88
C PRO A 74 13.23 15.07 26.56
N ALA A 75 13.67 13.81 26.48
CA ALA A 75 15.00 13.48 25.99
C ALA A 75 15.26 14.25 24.69
N SER A 76 16.37 14.97 24.64
CA SER A 76 16.76 15.72 23.44
C SER A 76 16.79 14.75 22.27
N ARG A 77 16.01 15.05 21.22
CA ARG A 77 16.24 14.45 19.90
C ARG A 77 17.66 14.80 19.50
N SER A 78 18.57 13.84 19.67
CA SER A 78 19.86 13.84 19.00
C SER A 78 19.58 13.68 17.50
N ARG A 79 19.24 14.78 16.83
CA ARG A 79 19.47 14.87 15.38
C ARG A 79 20.98 14.80 15.19
N ARG A 80 21.50 13.58 15.03
CA ARG A 80 22.88 13.40 14.55
C ARG A 80 22.95 14.11 13.21
N GLY A 81 23.89 15.04 13.06
CA GLY A 81 24.15 15.69 11.77
C GLY A 81 24.57 14.66 10.72
N PRO A 82 24.51 15.03 9.43
CA PRO A 82 24.93 14.15 8.35
C PRO A 82 26.36 13.64 8.58
N MET A 83 26.56 12.34 8.40
CA MET A 83 27.88 11.71 8.50
C MET A 83 28.68 12.03 7.23
N PRO A 84 30.02 12.15 7.32
CA PRO A 84 30.86 12.28 6.15
C PRO A 84 30.57 11.14 5.16
N GLY A 85 30.22 11.48 3.93
CA GLY A 85 29.88 10.52 2.88
C GLY A 85 28.42 10.04 2.86
N ASP A 86 27.50 10.70 3.57
CA ASP A 86 26.05 10.52 3.35
C ASP A 86 25.65 10.98 1.94
N ASP A 87 26.14 12.15 1.49
CA ASP A 87 25.85 12.68 0.16
C ASP A 87 26.31 11.72 -0.95
N ALA A 88 27.55 11.23 -0.85
CA ALA A 88 28.10 10.26 -1.81
C ALA A 88 27.33 8.92 -1.80
N PHE A 89 26.82 8.48 -0.65
CA PHE A 89 25.99 7.28 -0.57
C PHE A 89 24.62 7.49 -1.22
N VAL A 90 24.00 8.65 -1.01
CA VAL A 90 22.73 9.02 -1.64
C VAL A 90 22.89 9.14 -3.16
N GLU A 91 23.95 9.78 -3.63
CA GLU A 91 24.27 9.90 -5.06
C GLU A 91 24.47 8.53 -5.70
N ASP A 92 25.17 7.62 -5.03
CA ASP A 92 25.36 6.23 -5.48
C ASP A 92 24.03 5.47 -5.59
N LEU A 93 23.15 5.56 -4.57
CA LEU A 93 21.81 4.96 -4.64
C LEU A 93 20.97 5.55 -5.77
N ARG A 94 21.00 6.87 -5.96
CA ARG A 94 20.32 7.54 -7.08
C ARG A 94 20.83 7.04 -8.43
N ALA A 95 22.15 6.93 -8.59
CA ALA A 95 22.76 6.42 -9.80
C ALA A 95 22.35 4.96 -10.08
N MET A 96 22.28 4.11 -9.04
CA MET A 96 21.80 2.74 -9.17
C MET A 96 20.33 2.68 -9.64
N ILE A 97 19.45 3.47 -9.01
CA ILE A 97 18.02 3.54 -9.36
C ILE A 97 17.85 4.08 -10.78
N ASP A 98 18.57 5.14 -11.13
CA ASP A 98 18.52 5.74 -12.45
C ASP A 98 19.04 4.80 -13.53
N ALA A 99 20.09 4.02 -13.26
CA ALA A 99 20.59 3.02 -14.19
C ALA A 99 19.60 1.86 -14.38
N GLY A 100 18.98 1.40 -13.29
CA GLY A 100 18.09 0.23 -13.26
C GLY A 100 16.59 0.51 -13.42
N ARG A 101 16.19 1.75 -13.71
CA ARG A 101 14.79 2.20 -13.80
C ARG A 101 13.96 1.33 -14.74
N ALA A 102 13.13 0.41 -14.21
CA ALA A 102 12.42 -0.57 -15.01
C ALA A 102 11.19 0.03 -15.70
N PHE A 103 10.29 0.72 -14.98
CA PHE A 103 9.04 1.26 -15.54
C PHE A 103 9.30 2.13 -16.78
N GLY A 104 10.09 3.20 -16.68
CA GLY A 104 10.29 4.12 -17.81
C GLY A 104 11.22 3.62 -18.93
N ARG A 105 11.91 2.48 -18.79
CA ARG A 105 12.92 2.03 -19.77
C ARG A 105 12.73 0.61 -20.28
N HIS A 106 11.89 -0.19 -19.63
CA HIS A 106 11.68 -1.57 -20.06
C HIS A 106 10.96 -1.60 -21.43
N PRO A 107 11.41 -2.43 -22.40
CA PRO A 107 10.81 -2.47 -23.74
C PRO A 107 9.30 -2.72 -23.75
N LEU A 108 8.78 -3.59 -22.89
CA LEU A 108 7.34 -3.81 -22.74
C LEU A 108 6.60 -2.52 -22.36
N TRP A 109 7.09 -1.79 -21.37
CA TRP A 109 6.45 -0.55 -20.92
C TRP A 109 6.44 0.49 -22.03
N LEU A 110 7.57 0.67 -22.72
CA LEU A 110 7.67 1.58 -23.86
C LEU A 110 6.70 1.20 -24.97
N ARG A 111 6.61 -0.08 -25.34
CA ARG A 111 5.63 -0.57 -26.33
C ARG A 111 4.19 -0.26 -25.91
N ILE A 112 3.86 -0.39 -24.63
CA ILE A 112 2.54 0.01 -24.12
C ILE A 112 2.37 1.53 -24.27
N ALA A 113 3.30 2.32 -23.72
CA ALA A 113 3.24 3.79 -23.70
C ALA A 113 3.20 4.42 -25.11
N GLU A 114 3.82 3.77 -26.09
CA GLU A 114 3.86 4.21 -27.49
C GLU A 114 2.68 3.69 -28.32
N GLY A 115 1.76 2.91 -27.72
CA GLY A 115 0.60 2.35 -28.41
C GLY A 115 0.94 1.25 -29.43
N ARG A 116 2.06 0.55 -29.24
CA ARG A 116 2.55 -0.51 -30.15
C ARG A 116 1.99 -1.90 -29.86
N LEU A 117 1.10 -2.03 -28.88
CA LEU A 117 0.38 -3.27 -28.58
C LEU A 117 -1.09 -3.13 -28.96
N LEU A 118 -1.74 -4.26 -29.22
CA LEU A 118 -3.19 -4.33 -29.25
C LEU A 118 -3.74 -4.21 -27.82
N ARG A 119 -4.91 -3.58 -27.66
CA ARG A 119 -5.57 -3.48 -26.34
C ARG A 119 -5.77 -4.85 -25.68
N SER A 120 -6.15 -5.87 -26.44
CA SER A 120 -6.30 -7.24 -25.94
C SER A 120 -5.00 -7.86 -25.41
N ALA A 121 -3.84 -7.39 -25.90
CA ALA A 121 -2.53 -7.86 -25.45
C ALA A 121 -2.10 -7.25 -24.10
N LEU A 122 -2.86 -6.30 -23.55
CA LEU A 122 -2.59 -5.73 -22.22
C LEU A 122 -3.06 -6.64 -21.07
N GLY A 123 -3.80 -7.71 -21.36
CA GLY A 123 -4.33 -8.61 -20.34
C GLY A 123 -3.26 -9.19 -19.41
N PRO A 124 -2.18 -9.81 -19.92
CA PRO A 124 -1.07 -10.29 -19.09
C PRO A 124 -0.45 -9.19 -18.23
N PHE A 125 -0.24 -8.00 -18.79
CA PHE A 125 0.28 -6.85 -18.04
C PHE A 125 -0.65 -6.47 -16.88
N ALA A 126 -1.96 -6.32 -17.15
CA ALA A 126 -2.93 -5.94 -16.14
C ALA A 126 -3.00 -6.95 -14.99
N VAL A 127 -3.08 -8.26 -15.31
CA VAL A 127 -3.17 -9.32 -14.30
C VAL A 127 -1.91 -9.37 -13.45
N GLN A 128 -0.73 -9.43 -14.08
CA GLN A 128 0.52 -9.64 -13.34
C GLN A 128 0.87 -8.43 -12.45
N PHE A 129 0.61 -7.21 -12.93
CA PHE A 129 0.81 -6.00 -12.15
C PHE A 129 -0.19 -5.90 -10.98
N PHE A 130 -1.46 -6.24 -11.22
CA PHE A 130 -2.45 -6.30 -10.15
C PHE A 130 -2.04 -7.25 -9.02
N LEU A 131 -1.46 -8.42 -9.32
CA LEU A 131 -1.04 -9.36 -8.28
C LEU A 131 0.00 -8.74 -7.34
N GLN A 132 0.93 -7.96 -7.87
CA GLN A 132 1.89 -7.21 -7.05
C GLN A 132 1.21 -6.09 -6.24
N VAL A 133 0.33 -5.30 -6.86
CA VAL A 133 -0.43 -4.22 -6.18
C VAL A 133 -1.29 -4.78 -5.05
N ARG A 134 -1.89 -5.95 -5.24
CA ARG A 134 -2.71 -6.63 -4.22
C ARG A 134 -1.91 -7.03 -2.99
N GLU A 135 -0.67 -7.49 -3.16
CA GLU A 135 0.14 -7.96 -2.03
C GLU A 135 0.96 -6.85 -1.35
N PHE A 136 1.23 -5.74 -2.06
CA PHE A 136 2.04 -4.63 -1.55
C PHE A 136 1.59 -4.08 -0.18
N PRO A 137 0.29 -3.85 0.11
CA PRO A 137 -0.15 -3.35 1.42
C PRO A 137 0.24 -4.28 2.57
N ARG A 138 0.31 -5.60 2.33
CA ARG A 138 0.73 -6.57 3.35
C ARG A 138 2.23 -6.50 3.63
N ALA A 139 3.04 -6.17 2.64
CA ALA A 139 4.46 -5.91 2.80
C ALA A 139 4.68 -4.61 3.61
N VAL A 140 3.93 -3.54 3.31
CA VAL A 140 3.95 -2.28 4.10
C VAL A 140 3.54 -2.55 5.54
N SER A 141 2.50 -3.35 5.77
CA SER A 141 2.06 -3.74 7.12
C SER A 141 3.14 -4.50 7.91
N ALA A 142 3.87 -5.41 7.26
CA ALA A 142 4.99 -6.13 7.86
C ALA A 142 6.15 -5.19 8.20
N LEU A 143 6.50 -4.28 7.29
CA LEU A 143 7.54 -3.28 7.50
C LEU A 143 7.18 -2.32 8.65
N HIS A 144 5.94 -1.83 8.67
CA HIS A 144 5.37 -1.05 9.77
C HIS A 144 5.55 -1.76 11.11
N SER A 145 5.22 -3.06 11.18
CA SER A 145 5.29 -3.83 12.42
C SER A 145 6.70 -3.98 12.99
N SER A 146 7.72 -3.95 12.12
CA SER A 146 9.13 -4.09 12.50
C SER A 146 9.87 -2.74 12.60
N CYS A 147 9.21 -1.63 12.28
CA CYS A 147 9.83 -0.31 12.26
C CYS A 147 10.22 0.20 13.67
N PRO A 148 11.52 0.45 13.93
CA PRO A 148 11.98 0.88 15.25
C PRO A 148 11.75 2.37 15.51
N ASP A 149 11.60 3.19 14.46
CA ASP A 149 11.39 4.64 14.60
C ASP A 149 9.89 4.99 14.62
N ILE A 150 9.47 5.81 15.58
CA ILE A 150 8.04 6.14 15.75
C ILE A 150 7.48 7.07 14.68
N GLY A 151 8.28 8.01 14.16
CA GLY A 151 7.82 8.92 13.11
C GLY A 151 7.56 8.15 11.84
N GLU A 152 8.52 7.32 11.46
CA GLU A 152 8.48 6.49 10.26
C GLU A 152 7.36 5.44 10.32
N ARG A 153 7.12 4.91 11.52
CA ARG A 153 6.00 4.01 11.75
C ARG A 153 4.64 4.71 11.63
N ILE A 154 4.55 6.03 11.82
CA ILE A 154 3.31 6.79 11.52
C ILE A 154 3.14 6.92 10.01
N GLU A 155 4.19 7.31 9.28
CA GLU A 155 4.15 7.42 7.81
C GLU A 155 3.77 6.08 7.16
N LEU A 156 4.37 4.97 7.60
CA LEU A 156 4.01 3.62 7.12
C LEU A 156 2.56 3.23 7.45
N ALA A 157 2.01 3.72 8.57
CA ALA A 157 0.61 3.47 8.91
C ALA A 157 -0.35 4.29 8.03
N GLU A 158 0.02 5.52 7.70
CA GLU A 158 -0.72 6.38 6.77
C GLU A 158 -0.66 5.82 5.34
N SER A 159 0.52 5.37 4.89
CA SER A 159 0.69 4.64 3.62
C SER A 159 -0.21 3.41 3.56
N LEU A 160 -0.17 2.52 4.56
CA LEU A 160 -1.06 1.36 4.62
C LEU A 160 -2.54 1.74 4.58
N TYR A 161 -2.93 2.79 5.30
CA TYR A 161 -4.31 3.26 5.30
C TYR A 161 -4.72 3.80 3.93
N GLU A 162 -3.85 4.55 3.26
CA GLU A 162 -4.08 5.06 1.92
C GLU A 162 -4.21 3.93 0.89
N GLU A 163 -3.28 2.99 0.86
CA GLU A 163 -3.30 1.84 -0.06
C GLU A 163 -4.63 1.04 0.03
N GLU A 164 -5.10 0.80 1.25
CA GLU A 164 -6.30 0.00 1.52
C GLU A 164 -7.61 0.79 1.39
N THR A 165 -7.58 2.13 1.31
CA THR A 165 -8.82 2.94 1.39
C THR A 165 -8.94 4.10 0.41
N GLY A 166 -7.83 4.64 -0.09
CA GLY A 166 -7.79 5.82 -0.96
C GLY A 166 -8.22 7.13 -0.27
N ARG A 167 -8.24 7.16 1.07
CA ARG A 167 -8.85 8.25 1.85
C ARG A 167 -7.95 9.48 2.01
N ILE A 168 -6.63 9.30 1.96
CA ILE A 168 -5.65 10.39 2.06
C ILE A 168 -5.57 11.12 0.72
N SER A 169 -5.47 10.39 -0.39
CA SER A 169 -5.52 10.98 -1.74
C SER A 169 -6.90 11.55 -2.10
N GLY A 170 -7.95 11.13 -1.38
CA GLY A 170 -9.33 11.53 -1.63
C GLY A 170 -9.99 10.82 -2.81
N CYS A 171 -9.36 9.77 -3.36
CA CYS A 171 -9.99 8.94 -4.39
C CYS A 171 -11.06 7.99 -3.81
N ASP A 172 -11.10 7.80 -2.49
CA ASP A 172 -12.10 7.01 -1.74
C ASP A 172 -12.23 5.54 -2.23
N VAL A 173 -11.17 5.00 -2.83
CA VAL A 173 -11.11 3.65 -3.41
C VAL A 173 -9.73 3.05 -3.12
N SER A 174 -9.66 1.80 -2.68
CA SER A 174 -8.38 1.12 -2.46
C SER A 174 -7.58 1.01 -3.76
N HIS A 175 -6.26 1.07 -3.65
CA HIS A 175 -5.38 1.01 -4.81
C HIS A 175 -5.49 -0.31 -5.59
N PRO A 176 -5.66 -1.49 -4.95
CA PRO A 176 -6.01 -2.71 -5.67
C PRO A 176 -7.32 -2.63 -6.45
N GLU A 177 -8.35 -1.95 -5.93
CA GLU A 177 -9.62 -1.76 -6.66
C GLU A 177 -9.46 -0.78 -7.84
N LEU A 178 -8.65 0.28 -7.69
CA LEU A 178 -8.29 1.14 -8.83
C LEU A 178 -7.61 0.32 -9.95
N PHE A 179 -6.73 -0.62 -9.59
CA PHE A 179 -6.06 -1.47 -10.57
C PHE A 179 -6.98 -2.52 -11.20
N ILE A 180 -7.97 -3.04 -10.46
CA ILE A 180 -9.03 -3.89 -11.04
C ILE A 180 -9.80 -3.11 -12.12
N ARG A 181 -10.14 -1.84 -11.88
CA ARG A 181 -10.82 -1.00 -12.88
C ARG A 181 -9.98 -0.79 -14.14
N PHE A 182 -8.65 -0.67 -13.99
CA PHE A 182 -7.75 -0.66 -15.14
C PHE A 182 -7.84 -1.98 -15.93
N GLY A 183 -7.80 -3.12 -15.23
CA GLY A 183 -7.97 -4.46 -15.83
C GLY A 183 -9.26 -4.59 -16.63
N GLU A 184 -10.39 -4.20 -16.03
CA GLU A 184 -11.70 -4.14 -16.72
C GLU A 184 -11.66 -3.20 -17.92
N GLY A 185 -10.98 -2.05 -17.77
CA GLY A 185 -10.75 -1.08 -18.82
C GLY A 185 -9.98 -1.63 -20.02
N VAL A 186 -9.07 -2.60 -19.84
CA VAL A 186 -8.36 -3.24 -20.94
C VAL A 186 -8.99 -4.57 -21.38
N GLY A 187 -10.16 -4.93 -20.83
CA GLY A 187 -10.95 -6.08 -21.27
C GLY A 187 -10.73 -7.36 -20.45
N VAL A 188 -10.06 -7.29 -19.29
CA VAL A 188 -9.91 -8.41 -18.36
C VAL A 188 -11.05 -8.39 -17.34
N SER A 189 -11.74 -9.50 -17.16
CA SER A 189 -12.80 -9.58 -16.14
C SER A 189 -12.24 -9.47 -14.72
N ARG A 190 -13.03 -8.93 -13.78
CA ARG A 190 -12.66 -8.91 -12.35
C ARG A 190 -12.26 -10.29 -11.84
N ASP A 191 -12.99 -11.34 -12.22
CA ASP A 191 -12.66 -12.72 -11.80
C ASP A 191 -11.30 -13.17 -12.33
N ALA A 192 -10.93 -12.80 -13.56
CA ALA A 192 -9.62 -13.11 -14.11
C ALA A 192 -8.49 -12.28 -13.46
N MET A 193 -8.76 -11.04 -13.05
CA MET A 193 -7.82 -10.24 -12.26
C MET A 193 -7.59 -10.89 -10.89
N VAL A 194 -8.67 -11.10 -10.13
CA VAL A 194 -8.62 -11.63 -8.75
C VAL A 194 -8.08 -13.07 -8.71
N GLY A 195 -8.51 -13.92 -9.65
CA GLY A 195 -8.09 -15.30 -9.79
C GLY A 195 -6.79 -15.50 -10.59
N GLY A 196 -6.09 -14.41 -10.93
CA GLY A 196 -4.84 -14.46 -11.69
C GLY A 196 -3.77 -15.32 -11.01
N VAL A 197 -3.05 -16.10 -11.80
CA VAL A 197 -1.91 -16.90 -11.33
C VAL A 197 -0.61 -16.12 -11.62
N PRO A 198 0.27 -15.92 -10.63
CA PRO A 198 1.51 -15.21 -10.87
C PRO A 198 2.43 -16.02 -11.80
N LEU A 199 3.06 -15.33 -12.75
CA LEU A 199 4.21 -15.87 -13.47
C LEU A 199 5.36 -16.12 -12.48
N PRO A 200 6.32 -17.01 -12.81
CA PRO A 200 7.48 -17.23 -11.94
C PRO A 200 8.23 -15.95 -11.57
N THR A 201 8.34 -15.00 -12.51
CA THR A 201 8.99 -13.70 -12.27
C THR A 201 8.15 -12.79 -11.37
N THR A 202 6.82 -12.78 -11.53
CA THR A 202 5.88 -12.08 -10.63
C THR A 202 5.89 -12.65 -9.22
N ALA A 203 5.85 -13.98 -9.10
CA ALA A 203 5.93 -14.66 -7.82
C ALA A 203 7.25 -14.32 -7.10
N ALA A 204 8.37 -14.28 -7.84
CA ALA A 204 9.66 -13.93 -7.27
C ALA A 204 9.74 -12.48 -6.76
N LEU A 205 9.08 -11.53 -7.43
CA LEU A 205 9.00 -10.14 -6.97
C LEU A 205 8.15 -10.02 -5.69
N ILE A 206 6.97 -10.63 -5.68
CA ILE A 206 6.07 -10.64 -4.51
C ILE A 206 6.76 -11.28 -3.30
N ASP A 207 7.36 -12.45 -3.50
CA ASP A 207 8.10 -13.20 -2.48
C ASP A 207 9.32 -12.43 -1.96
N TRP A 208 9.99 -11.65 -2.81
CA TRP A 208 11.06 -10.76 -2.37
C TRP A 208 10.56 -9.67 -1.42
N PHE A 209 9.49 -8.96 -1.76
CA PHE A 209 8.91 -7.95 -0.86
C PHE A 209 8.38 -8.54 0.43
N GLU A 210 7.75 -9.72 0.35
CA GLU A 210 7.29 -10.42 1.54
C GLU A 210 8.45 -10.78 2.48
N ARG A 211 9.52 -11.40 1.96
CA ARG A 211 10.66 -11.80 2.79
C ARG A 211 11.47 -10.61 3.30
N SER A 212 11.68 -9.58 2.47
CA SER A 212 12.45 -8.41 2.87
C SER A 212 11.77 -7.63 4.00
N THR A 213 10.44 -7.58 4.01
CA THR A 213 9.67 -6.85 5.04
C THR A 213 9.35 -7.68 6.27
N LYS A 214 9.26 -9.01 6.16
CA LYS A 214 8.90 -9.90 7.29
C LYS A 214 10.09 -10.54 7.99
N SER A 215 11.17 -10.82 7.26
CA SER A 215 12.23 -11.72 7.75
C SER A 215 13.62 -11.08 7.78
N HIS A 216 13.85 -10.03 6.99
CA HIS A 216 15.13 -9.35 6.96
C HIS A 216 15.17 -8.20 7.97
N PRO A 217 16.37 -7.65 8.27
CA PRO A 217 16.47 -6.41 9.02
C PRO A 217 15.62 -5.31 8.40
N PHE A 218 14.97 -4.49 9.23
CA PHE A 218 14.07 -3.42 8.81
C PHE A 218 14.64 -2.55 7.67
N ILE A 219 15.93 -2.22 7.72
CA ILE A 219 16.58 -1.37 6.71
C ILE A 219 16.62 -1.99 5.31
N GLU A 220 16.71 -3.32 5.22
CA GLU A 220 16.65 -4.03 3.94
C GLU A 220 15.23 -4.04 3.40
N GLY A 221 14.24 -4.26 4.27
CA GLY A 221 12.82 -4.16 3.91
C GLY A 221 12.47 -2.77 3.39
N ALA A 222 12.86 -1.72 4.12
CA ALA A 222 12.64 -0.33 3.72
C ALA A 222 13.37 0.04 2.42
N ALA A 223 14.62 -0.42 2.24
CA ALA A 223 15.33 -0.24 0.98
C ALA A 223 14.67 -1.00 -0.18
N ALA A 224 14.12 -2.18 0.08
CA ALA A 224 13.45 -2.97 -0.94
C ALA A 224 12.14 -2.33 -1.40
N THR A 225 11.30 -1.85 -0.47
CA THR A 225 9.98 -1.27 -0.79
C THR A 225 10.08 0.19 -1.23
N ASN A 226 10.64 1.08 -0.41
CA ASN A 226 10.54 2.53 -0.62
C ASN A 226 11.44 2.99 -1.77
N LEU A 227 12.70 2.56 -1.80
CA LEU A 227 13.65 3.06 -2.80
C LEU A 227 13.44 2.44 -4.18
N ALA A 228 12.91 1.21 -4.26
CA ALA A 228 12.85 0.48 -5.52
C ALA A 228 11.43 0.26 -6.06
N ALA A 229 10.37 0.36 -5.26
CA ALA A 229 9.02 0.45 -5.81
C ALA A 229 8.67 1.91 -6.14
N GLU A 230 8.92 2.85 -5.23
CA GLU A 230 8.49 4.26 -5.38
C GLU A 230 9.56 5.11 -6.08
N GLY A 231 10.85 4.85 -5.86
CA GLY A 231 11.95 5.59 -6.49
C GLY A 231 12.12 5.39 -8.00
N GLN A 232 11.54 4.34 -8.60
CA GLN A 232 11.66 4.07 -10.05
C GLN A 232 10.67 4.85 -10.92
N VAL A 233 9.66 5.43 -10.30
CA VAL A 233 8.46 5.90 -10.96
C VAL A 233 8.36 7.42 -11.20
N PRO A 234 9.15 8.33 -10.57
CA PRO A 234 8.92 9.77 -10.69
C PRO A 234 8.78 10.24 -12.14
N GLY A 235 7.63 10.83 -12.47
CA GLY A 235 7.32 11.35 -13.79
C GLY A 235 6.98 10.30 -14.85
N ALA A 236 6.85 9.01 -14.50
CA ALA A 236 6.52 7.95 -15.44
C ALA A 236 5.02 7.62 -15.47
N PHE A 237 4.33 7.64 -14.32
CA PHE A 237 2.95 7.17 -14.22
C PHE A 237 1.94 8.15 -14.82
N GLY A 238 2.10 9.46 -14.62
CA GLY A 238 1.22 10.45 -15.26
C GLY A 238 1.25 10.35 -16.80
N PRO A 239 2.44 10.38 -17.44
CA PRO A 239 2.54 10.17 -18.89
C PRO A 239 2.01 8.82 -19.36
N PHE A 240 2.18 7.76 -18.56
CA PHE A 240 1.65 6.42 -18.86
C PHE A 240 0.13 6.38 -18.81
N ALA A 241 -0.51 6.99 -17.80
CA ALA A 241 -1.95 7.18 -17.72
C ALA A 241 -2.46 7.83 -19.01
N ARG A 242 -1.82 8.93 -19.43
CA ARG A 242 -2.22 9.62 -20.67
C ARG A 242 -1.97 8.80 -21.93
N ALA A 243 -0.95 7.96 -21.97
CA ALA A 243 -0.74 7.03 -23.07
C ALA A 243 -1.84 5.97 -23.14
N LEU A 244 -2.25 5.41 -22.00
CA LEU A 244 -3.32 4.42 -21.91
C LEU A 244 -4.66 4.97 -22.43
N GLU A 245 -4.98 6.21 -22.09
CA GLU A 245 -6.18 6.89 -22.61
C GLU A 245 -6.08 7.14 -24.12
N ARG A 246 -4.95 7.67 -24.61
CA ARG A 246 -4.77 8.01 -26.03
C ARG A 246 -4.75 6.79 -26.95
N HIS A 247 -4.03 5.75 -26.58
CA HIS A 247 -3.75 4.62 -27.48
C HIS A 247 -4.71 3.44 -27.30
N TYR A 248 -5.32 3.31 -26.12
CA TYR A 248 -6.18 2.16 -25.81
C TYR A 248 -7.61 2.56 -25.45
N GLY A 249 -7.92 3.87 -25.41
CA GLY A 249 -9.26 4.37 -25.12
C GLY A 249 -9.71 4.09 -23.68
N CYS A 250 -8.76 4.01 -22.75
CA CYS A 250 -9.09 3.97 -21.32
C CYS A 250 -9.71 5.32 -20.91
N THR A 251 -10.61 5.28 -19.93
CA THR A 251 -11.20 6.49 -19.33
C THR A 251 -10.35 6.98 -18.14
N PRO A 252 -10.52 8.24 -17.69
CA PRO A 252 -9.83 8.73 -16.49
C PRO A 252 -10.04 7.84 -15.26
N ALA A 253 -11.26 7.32 -15.08
CA ALA A 253 -11.56 6.41 -13.98
C ALA A 253 -10.83 5.07 -14.06
N GLN A 254 -10.46 4.62 -15.26
CA GLN A 254 -9.74 3.37 -15.50
C GLN A 254 -8.21 3.53 -15.41
N VAL A 255 -7.69 4.75 -15.53
CA VAL A 255 -6.25 5.04 -15.37
C VAL A 255 -5.92 5.72 -14.03
N ALA A 256 -6.92 5.97 -13.19
CA ALA A 256 -6.79 6.70 -11.92
C ALA A 256 -5.71 6.15 -10.98
N PHE A 257 -5.43 4.84 -11.01
CA PHE A 257 -4.32 4.26 -10.25
C PHE A 257 -3.00 5.00 -10.51
N TRP A 258 -2.67 5.23 -11.79
CA TRP A 258 -1.43 5.85 -12.21
C TRP A 258 -1.37 7.33 -11.80
N ASP A 259 -2.48 8.06 -11.91
CA ASP A 259 -2.52 9.48 -11.53
C ASP A 259 -2.39 9.68 -10.00
N VAL A 260 -3.04 8.81 -9.21
CA VAL A 260 -2.92 8.83 -7.74
C VAL A 260 -1.48 8.54 -7.32
N HIS A 261 -0.84 7.55 -7.95
CA HIS A 261 0.53 7.19 -7.63
C HIS A 261 1.54 8.24 -8.13
N GLU A 262 1.33 8.89 -9.28
CA GLU A 262 2.18 10.02 -9.72
C GLU A 262 2.18 11.17 -8.69
N GLN A 263 1.04 11.41 -8.04
CA GLN A 263 0.95 12.41 -6.98
C GLN A 263 1.67 11.95 -5.71
N ALA A 264 1.42 10.73 -5.24
CA ALA A 264 2.11 10.15 -4.10
C ALA A 264 3.63 10.10 -4.31
N ASP A 265 4.07 9.74 -5.52
CA ASP A 265 5.47 9.70 -5.92
C ASP A 265 6.11 11.09 -5.85
N ARG A 266 5.43 12.20 -6.21
CA ARG A 266 6.03 13.54 -6.03
C ARG A 266 6.26 13.90 -4.57
N GLU A 267 5.46 13.35 -3.67
CA GLU A 267 5.55 13.56 -2.23
C GLU A 267 6.60 12.63 -1.59
N HIS A 268 6.80 11.42 -2.15
CA HIS A 268 7.76 10.41 -1.68
C HIS A 268 9.12 10.42 -2.40
N SER A 269 9.22 10.95 -3.63
CA SER A 269 10.42 10.92 -4.50
C SER A 269 11.46 12.00 -4.23
N ALA A 270 11.47 12.56 -3.02
CA ALA A 270 12.67 13.15 -2.46
C ALA A 270 13.69 12.03 -2.16
N ILE A 271 14.11 11.31 -3.21
CA ILE A 271 14.91 10.08 -3.20
C ILE A 271 16.12 10.29 -2.29
N GLY A 272 16.10 9.53 -1.20
CA GLY A 272 16.97 9.65 -0.04
C GLY A 272 16.20 9.67 1.27
N ASP A 273 15.04 8.98 1.34
CA ASP A 273 14.24 8.76 2.55
C ASP A 273 15.12 8.79 3.77
N HIS A 274 14.93 9.84 4.57
CA HIS A 274 15.79 10.16 5.71
C HIS A 274 16.10 8.91 6.51
N ILE A 275 15.17 7.97 6.63
CA ILE A 275 15.34 6.73 7.36
C ILE A 275 16.39 5.77 6.79
N VAL A 276 16.42 5.44 5.50
CA VAL A 276 17.36 4.43 4.97
C VAL A 276 18.78 5.00 5.04
N VAL A 277 18.95 6.26 4.70
CA VAL A 277 20.24 6.96 4.78
C VAL A 277 20.67 7.14 6.24
N HIS A 278 19.75 7.56 7.12
CA HIS A 278 20.03 7.78 8.54
C HIS A 278 20.31 6.49 9.31
N LEU A 279 19.56 5.43 9.01
CA LEU A 279 19.74 4.12 9.64
C LEU A 279 20.95 3.38 9.06
N ALA A 280 21.36 3.65 7.81
CA ALA A 280 22.58 3.11 7.18
C ALA A 280 23.85 3.78 7.71
N SER A 281 23.99 3.78 9.03
CA SER A 281 25.03 4.46 9.80
C SER A 281 26.38 3.74 9.81
N THR A 282 26.47 2.56 9.19
CA THR A 282 27.72 1.77 9.11
C THR A 282 27.97 1.31 7.68
N PRO A 283 29.25 1.04 7.29
CA PRO A 283 29.56 0.50 5.98
C PRO A 283 28.83 -0.81 5.66
N ALA A 284 28.64 -1.67 6.66
CA ALA A 284 27.89 -2.92 6.52
C ALA A 284 26.42 -2.65 6.16
N LEU A 285 25.74 -1.78 6.92
CA LEU A 285 24.34 -1.43 6.63
C LEU A 285 24.18 -0.76 5.26
N ARG A 286 25.11 0.11 4.86
CA ARG A 286 25.12 0.70 3.51
C ARG A 286 25.30 -0.36 2.43
N ALA A 287 26.12 -1.39 2.67
CA ALA A 287 26.27 -2.51 1.75
C ALA A 287 24.97 -3.35 1.67
N ASP A 288 24.28 -3.55 2.80
CA ASP A 288 23.01 -4.28 2.85
C ASP A 288 21.92 -3.54 2.06
N VAL A 289 21.80 -2.22 2.26
CA VAL A 289 20.90 -1.35 1.48
C VAL A 289 21.18 -1.45 -0.02
N ARG A 290 22.44 -1.35 -0.46
CA ARG A 290 22.79 -1.49 -1.88
C ARG A 290 22.37 -2.83 -2.45
N ARG A 291 22.58 -3.92 -1.71
CA ARG A 291 22.17 -5.26 -2.16
C ARG A 291 20.65 -5.36 -2.28
N ALA A 292 19.92 -4.82 -1.32
CA ALA A 292 18.45 -4.78 -1.35
C ALA A 292 17.94 -3.97 -2.56
N VAL A 293 18.47 -2.77 -2.79
CA VAL A 293 18.10 -1.94 -3.95
C VAL A 293 18.44 -2.64 -5.26
N ALA A 294 19.67 -3.13 -5.43
CA ALA A 294 20.08 -3.85 -6.64
C ALA A 294 19.17 -5.05 -6.92
N ARG A 295 18.84 -5.83 -5.88
CA ARG A 295 17.96 -6.99 -6.01
C ARG A 295 16.53 -6.60 -6.39
N SER A 296 15.99 -5.54 -5.80
CA SER A 296 14.66 -5.03 -6.18
C SER A 296 14.62 -4.55 -7.63
N LEU A 297 15.62 -3.79 -8.10
CA LEU A 297 15.72 -3.32 -9.48
C LEU A 297 15.78 -4.50 -10.47
N GLU A 298 16.59 -5.52 -10.16
CA GLU A 298 16.70 -6.76 -10.96
C GLU A 298 15.35 -7.49 -11.04
N LEU A 299 14.64 -7.64 -9.92
CA LEU A 299 13.37 -8.36 -9.87
C LEU A 299 12.24 -7.61 -10.57
N TRP A 300 12.21 -6.28 -10.48
CA TRP A 300 11.29 -5.45 -11.27
C TRP A 300 11.54 -5.58 -12.77
N TRP A 301 12.81 -5.60 -13.20
CA TRP A 301 13.14 -5.83 -14.59
C TRP A 301 12.65 -7.21 -15.06
N ARG A 302 12.96 -8.27 -14.31
CA ARG A 302 12.52 -9.64 -14.63
C ARG A 302 11.02 -9.82 -14.60
N PHE A 303 10.32 -9.10 -13.72
CA PHE A 303 8.86 -9.06 -13.69
C PHE A 303 8.32 -8.63 -15.06
N PHE A 304 8.85 -7.54 -15.62
CA PHE A 304 8.47 -7.10 -16.96
C PHE A 304 8.96 -8.02 -18.08
N ASP A 305 10.15 -8.63 -17.98
CA ASP A 305 10.63 -9.63 -18.95
C ASP A 305 9.63 -10.81 -19.04
N GLY A 306 9.17 -11.31 -17.89
CA GLY A 306 8.22 -12.42 -17.86
C GLY A 306 6.87 -12.07 -18.48
N ILE A 307 6.37 -10.85 -18.25
CA ILE A 307 5.14 -10.38 -18.91
C ILE A 307 5.37 -10.22 -20.41
N ALA A 308 6.51 -9.66 -20.83
CA ALA A 308 6.84 -9.44 -22.22
C ALA A 308 6.86 -10.76 -23.01
N ALA A 309 7.46 -11.80 -22.43
CA ALA A 309 7.50 -13.13 -23.03
C ALA A 309 6.09 -13.71 -23.25
N VAL A 310 5.14 -13.48 -22.34
CA VAL A 310 3.74 -13.91 -22.51
C VAL A 310 3.04 -13.09 -23.58
N VAL A 311 3.25 -11.77 -23.59
CA VAL A 311 2.69 -10.86 -24.60
C VAL A 311 3.19 -11.19 -26.00
N ASP A 312 4.46 -11.58 -26.14
CA ASP A 312 5.07 -11.90 -27.44
C ASP A 312 4.74 -13.31 -27.94
N ALA A 313 4.23 -14.19 -27.08
CA ALA A 313 3.83 -15.55 -27.44
C ALA A 313 2.36 -15.67 -27.87
N GLY A 314 1.53 -14.65 -27.63
CA GLY A 314 0.09 -14.61 -27.96
C GLY A 314 -0.22 -13.75 -29.17
#